data_AF-A0A7W7S3M0-F1
#
_entry.id   AF-A0A7W7S3M0-F1
#
_cell.length_a   1.000
_cell.length_b   1.000
_cell.length_c   1.000
_cell.angle_alpha   90.00
_cell.angle_beta   90.00
_cell.angle_gamma   90.00
#
_symmetry.space_group_name_H-M   'P 1'
#
loop_
_entity.id
_entity.type
_entity.pdbx_description
1 polymer ?
#
loop_
_entity_poly.entity_id
_entity_poly.type
_entity_poly.pdbx_seq_one_letter_code
_entity_poly.pdbx_strand_id
1 'polypeptide(L)'
;MGQNTGHHTRRRTDVRQAVEDDVAELVRLRALLFETLGGDFFNPSSADDDWRATLAAVLKEQLTADAVRILIVDGDNGLAACGIGTIEQRLPGPHLRNGRIGHVIGVVTDPAHRRRGHSRAIMEGLLDWFREREVARVDLYASHAGEPLYRELGFVDHPDPSLYWRP
;
A
#
# COMPACT_ATOMS: atom_id res chain seq x y z
N MET A 1 2.17 22.74 44.77
CA MET A 1 1.57 23.67 43.77
C MET A 1 2.57 23.86 42.64
N GLY A 2 2.37 23.47 41.38
CA GLY A 2 1.26 22.84 40.70
C GLY A 2 1.68 22.53 39.26
N GLN A 3 1.18 21.39 38.76
CA GLN A 3 0.82 21.08 37.36
C GLN A 3 1.94 21.17 36.31
N ASN A 4 2.59 20.06 35.94
CA ASN A 4 2.11 19.03 35.00
C ASN A 4 1.29 19.57 33.82
N THR A 5 1.95 19.73 32.67
CA THR A 5 1.30 19.63 31.35
C THR A 5 2.26 18.88 30.44
N GLY A 6 2.10 17.56 30.41
CA GLY A 6 2.76 16.68 29.47
C GLY A 6 2.38 17.09 28.05
N HIS A 7 3.34 17.65 27.33
CA HIS A 7 3.24 17.87 25.90
C HIS A 7 3.29 16.48 25.24
N HIS A 8 2.13 15.90 24.95
CA HIS A 8 2.03 14.75 24.05
C HIS A 8 2.39 15.25 22.65
N THR A 9 3.69 15.29 22.35
CA THR A 9 4.18 15.46 20.99
C THR A 9 3.68 14.26 20.21
N ARG A 10 2.57 14.45 19.48
CA ARG A 10 2.05 13.47 18.51
C ARG A 10 3.20 13.23 17.53
N ARG A 11 3.92 12.11 17.66
CA ARG A 11 4.95 11.73 16.68
C ARG A 11 4.25 11.78 15.32
N ARG A 12 4.71 12.67 14.44
CA ARG A 12 4.35 12.61 13.02
C ARG A 12 4.73 11.19 12.60
N THR A 13 3.76 10.44 12.06
CA THR A 13 4.08 9.18 11.39
C THR A 13 5.04 9.53 10.26
N ASP A 14 6.31 9.15 10.40
CA ASP A 14 7.32 9.45 9.39
C ASP A 14 7.22 8.38 8.32
N VAL A 15 6.69 8.76 7.16
CA VAL A 15 6.56 7.88 6.00
C VAL A 15 7.78 8.08 5.13
N ARG A 16 8.51 7.01 4.85
CA ARG A 16 9.69 7.05 3.98
C ARG A 16 9.57 6.06 2.83
N GLN A 17 10.35 6.30 1.78
CA GLN A 17 10.58 5.32 0.74
C GLN A 17 11.36 4.14 1.32
N ALA A 18 10.95 2.93 0.99
CA ALA A 18 11.67 1.72 1.34
C ALA A 18 13.02 1.64 0.61
N VAL A 19 13.98 0.98 1.23
CA VAL A 19 15.30 0.66 0.67
C VAL A 19 15.50 -0.86 0.67
N GLU A 20 16.62 -1.33 0.11
CA GLU A 20 16.88 -2.77 -0.01
C GLU A 20 16.91 -3.50 1.35
N ASP A 21 17.40 -2.84 2.40
CA ASP A 21 17.44 -3.40 3.76
C ASP A 21 16.04 -3.67 4.34
N ASP A 22 15.00 -3.01 3.82
CA ASP A 22 13.62 -3.19 4.27
C ASP A 22 12.94 -4.44 3.65
N VAL A 23 13.56 -5.08 2.65
CA VAL A 23 12.93 -6.17 1.87
C VAL A 23 12.48 -7.33 2.75
N ALA A 24 13.29 -7.72 3.74
CA ALA A 24 12.93 -8.81 4.64
C ALA A 24 11.64 -8.49 5.42
N GLU A 25 11.49 -7.26 5.89
CA GLU A 25 10.31 -6.80 6.61
C GLU A 25 9.09 -6.57 5.69
N LEU A 26 9.31 -6.16 4.44
CA LEU A 26 8.25 -6.09 3.43
C LEU A 26 7.68 -7.49 3.13
N VAL A 27 8.53 -8.51 3.04
CA VAL A 27 8.09 -9.91 2.89
C VAL A 27 7.30 -10.37 4.12
N ARG A 28 7.76 -10.03 5.34
CA ARG A 28 7.03 -10.33 6.58
C ARG A 28 5.64 -9.68 6.59
N LEU A 29 5.56 -8.38 6.28
CA LEU A 29 4.30 -7.65 6.21
C LEU A 29 3.37 -8.19 5.12
N ARG A 30 3.90 -8.64 3.98
CA ARG A 30 3.09 -9.27 2.92
C ARG A 30 2.48 -10.59 3.36
N ALA A 31 3.21 -11.40 4.14
CA ALA A 31 2.65 -12.63 4.71
C ALA A 31 1.51 -12.34 5.68
N LEU A 32 1.72 -11.38 6.58
CA LEU A 32 0.69 -10.91 7.51
C LEU A 32 -0.54 -10.35 6.76
N LEU A 33 -0.33 -9.68 5.63
CA LEU A 33 -1.43 -9.22 4.79
C LEU A 33 -2.29 -10.41 4.36
N PHE A 34 -1.71 -11.49 3.85
CA PHE A 34 -2.48 -12.67 3.42
C PHE A 34 -3.13 -13.44 4.58
N GLU A 35 -2.49 -13.51 5.76
CA GLU A 35 -3.10 -14.10 6.96
C GLU A 35 -4.34 -13.34 7.44
N THR A 36 -4.39 -12.03 7.17
CA THR A 36 -5.48 -11.14 7.62
C THR A 36 -6.38 -10.66 6.48
N LEU A 37 -6.11 -11.08 5.25
CA LEU A 37 -6.85 -10.66 4.07
C LEU A 37 -8.21 -11.34 4.10
N GLY A 38 -9.24 -10.59 4.51
CA GLY A 38 -10.62 -10.97 4.21
C GLY A 38 -10.89 -10.73 2.72
N GLY A 39 -11.39 -11.75 2.01
CA GLY A 39 -11.84 -11.64 0.63
C GLY A 39 -11.49 -12.86 -0.22
N ASP A 40 -12.47 -13.33 -1.00
CA ASP A 40 -12.34 -14.56 -1.80
C ASP A 40 -11.37 -14.43 -2.96
N PHE A 41 -11.04 -13.20 -3.38
CA PHE A 41 -10.21 -12.97 -4.56
C PHE A 41 -8.86 -13.70 -4.46
N PHE A 42 -8.23 -13.80 -3.30
CA PHE A 42 -6.90 -14.41 -3.18
C PHE A 42 -6.93 -15.90 -2.78
N ASN A 43 -8.11 -16.52 -2.75
CA ASN A 43 -8.30 -17.92 -2.35
C ASN A 43 -8.58 -18.81 -3.59
N PRO A 44 -8.16 -20.09 -3.60
CA PRO A 44 -7.19 -20.73 -2.71
C PRO A 44 -5.76 -20.22 -2.91
N SER A 45 -4.93 -20.28 -1.87
CA SER A 45 -3.48 -20.10 -2.02
C SER A 45 -2.86 -21.25 -2.83
N SER A 46 -1.78 -20.98 -3.55
CA SER A 46 -0.95 -22.04 -4.13
C SER A 46 -0.32 -22.90 -3.03
N ALA A 47 -0.07 -24.18 -3.29
CA ALA A 47 0.58 -25.10 -2.36
C ALA A 47 2.10 -24.84 -2.21
N ASP A 48 2.67 -23.95 -3.02
CA ASP A 48 4.10 -23.71 -3.11
C ASP A 48 4.55 -22.58 -2.17
N ASP A 49 5.58 -22.83 -1.36
CA ASP A 49 6.04 -21.93 -0.30
C ASP A 49 7.21 -21.02 -0.74
N ASP A 50 7.69 -21.19 -1.99
CA ASP A 50 8.79 -20.42 -2.59
C ASP A 50 8.42 -18.95 -2.92
N TRP A 51 7.17 -18.56 -2.70
CA TRP A 51 6.67 -17.22 -3.02
C TRP A 51 7.38 -16.12 -2.24
N ARG A 52 7.90 -16.39 -1.03
CA ARG A 52 8.61 -15.40 -0.21
C ARG A 52 9.95 -15.01 -0.83
N ALA A 53 10.72 -15.99 -1.30
CA ALA A 53 11.98 -15.75 -1.98
C ALA A 53 11.76 -15.04 -3.32
N THR A 54 10.75 -15.48 -4.07
CA THR A 54 10.33 -14.84 -5.33
C THR A 54 9.90 -13.39 -5.10
N LEU A 55 9.10 -13.13 -4.07
CA LEU A 55 8.70 -11.77 -3.69
C LEU A 55 9.90 -10.91 -3.33
N ALA A 56 10.85 -11.43 -2.55
CA ALA A 56 12.05 -10.67 -2.19
C ALA A 56 12.84 -10.23 -3.43
N ALA A 57 13.01 -11.13 -4.42
CA ALA A 57 13.67 -10.80 -5.68
C ALA A 57 12.92 -9.69 -6.45
N VAL A 58 11.60 -9.83 -6.59
CA VAL A 58 10.76 -8.83 -7.27
C VAL A 58 10.79 -7.49 -6.54
N LEU A 59 10.71 -7.47 -5.21
CA LEU A 59 10.77 -6.23 -4.44
C LEU A 59 12.07 -5.47 -4.68
N LYS A 60 13.21 -6.16 -4.75
CA LYS A 60 14.52 -5.54 -5.05
C LYS A 60 14.53 -4.85 -6.40
N GLU A 61 13.97 -5.48 -7.43
CA GLU A 61 13.82 -4.87 -8.75
C GLU A 61 12.91 -3.63 -8.68
N GLN A 62 11.75 -3.78 -8.03
CA GLN A 62 10.73 -2.72 -7.95
C GLN A 62 11.14 -1.51 -7.11
N LEU A 63 12.03 -1.68 -6.13
CA LEU A 63 12.58 -0.56 -5.35
C LEU A 63 13.31 0.47 -6.23
N THR A 64 13.84 0.02 -7.36
CA THR A 64 14.57 0.87 -8.32
C THR A 64 13.74 1.30 -9.53
N ALA A 65 12.52 0.76 -9.67
CA ALA A 65 11.68 1.04 -10.83
C ALA A 65 11.02 2.41 -10.71
N ASP A 66 11.18 3.26 -11.73
CA ASP A 66 10.57 4.59 -11.76
C ASP A 66 9.05 4.53 -11.60
N ALA A 67 8.42 3.49 -12.14
CA ALA A 67 6.97 3.31 -12.12
C ALA A 67 6.43 2.73 -10.80
N VAL A 68 7.27 2.52 -9.78
CA VAL A 68 6.85 1.97 -8.48
C VAL A 68 7.32 2.83 -7.31
N ARG A 69 6.46 2.92 -6.31
CA ARG A 69 6.73 3.58 -5.03
C ARG A 69 6.37 2.64 -3.90
N ILE A 70 7.31 2.38 -3.00
CA ILE A 70 7.09 1.52 -1.84
C ILE A 70 7.30 2.40 -0.62
N LEU A 71 6.21 2.76 0.05
CA LEU A 71 6.25 3.59 1.25
C LEU A 71 6.08 2.74 2.49
N ILE A 72 6.83 3.10 3.53
CA ILE A 72 6.87 2.37 4.79
C ILE A 72 6.84 3.33 5.98
N VAL A 73 6.49 2.76 7.13
CA VAL A 73 6.58 3.41 8.43
C VAL A 73 7.38 2.49 9.34
N ASP A 74 8.45 3.02 9.95
CA ASP A 74 9.24 2.30 10.94
C ASP A 74 8.44 2.11 12.24
N GLY A 75 8.55 0.92 12.83
CA GLY A 75 8.02 0.58 14.14
C GLY A 75 9.12 0.44 15.18
N ASP A 76 8.77 -0.03 16.37
CA ASP A 76 9.75 -0.21 17.46
C ASP A 76 10.73 -1.36 17.16
N ASN A 77 10.27 -2.42 16.49
CA ASN A 77 11.04 -3.61 16.13
C ASN A 77 10.76 -4.02 14.66
N GLY A 78 11.29 -3.27 13.70
CA GLY A 78 11.05 -3.50 12.26
C GLY A 78 9.99 -2.57 11.69
N LEU A 79 9.29 -2.99 10.63
CA LEU A 79 8.30 -2.13 9.97
C LEU A 79 6.92 -2.21 10.64
N ALA A 80 6.33 -1.04 10.91
CA ALA A 80 4.98 -0.92 11.42
C ALA A 80 3.93 -1.04 10.31
N ALA A 81 4.22 -0.53 9.12
CA ALA A 81 3.29 -0.54 7.99
C ALA A 81 4.01 -0.37 6.66
N CYS A 82 3.37 -0.81 5.58
CA CYS A 82 3.80 -0.54 4.21
C CYS A 82 2.62 -0.37 3.26
N GLY A 83 2.89 0.18 2.08
CA GLY A 83 1.98 0.22 0.95
C GLY A 83 2.75 0.50 -0.34
N ILE A 84 2.25 -0.02 -1.46
CA ILE A 84 2.93 0.04 -2.74
C ILE A 84 2.00 0.74 -3.74
N GLY A 85 2.53 1.74 -4.44
CA GLY A 85 1.91 2.35 -5.60
C GLY A 85 2.63 1.91 -6.87
N THR A 86 1.90 1.52 -7.90
CA THR A 86 2.45 1.26 -9.24
C THR A 86 1.78 2.16 -10.27
N ILE A 87 2.50 2.53 -11.33
CA ILE A 87 1.97 3.29 -12.46
C ILE A 87 2.06 2.43 -13.71
N GLU A 88 0.94 2.30 -14.40
CA GLU A 88 0.85 1.65 -15.70
C GLU A 88 0.64 2.68 -16.80
N GLN A 89 1.36 2.51 -17.91
CA GLN A 89 1.14 3.28 -19.14
C GLN A 89 0.16 2.53 -20.04
N ARG A 90 -1.07 3.05 -20.13
CA ARG A 90 -2.10 2.65 -21.08
C ARG A 90 -2.03 3.49 -22.36
N LEU A 91 -2.77 3.07 -23.39
CA LEU A 91 -2.95 3.87 -24.60
C LEU A 91 -3.74 5.13 -24.26
N PRO A 92 -3.23 6.33 -24.62
CA PRO A 92 -3.97 7.56 -24.47
C PRO A 92 -5.31 7.56 -25.22
N GLY A 93 -6.29 8.25 -24.66
CA GLY A 93 -7.61 8.43 -25.27
C GLY A 93 -8.30 9.70 -24.79
N PRO A 94 -9.51 9.99 -25.31
CA PRO A 94 -10.24 11.23 -24.99
C PRO A 94 -10.53 11.41 -23.49
N HIS A 95 -10.60 10.31 -22.73
CA HIS A 95 -10.88 10.28 -21.29
C HIS A 95 -9.64 10.00 -20.42
N LEU A 96 -8.49 9.69 -21.03
CA LEU A 96 -7.23 9.39 -20.36
C LEU A 96 -6.07 9.90 -21.21
N ARG A 97 -5.81 11.22 -21.15
CA ARG A 97 -4.98 11.90 -22.16
C ARG A 97 -3.50 11.54 -22.12
N ASN A 98 -2.95 11.21 -20.96
CA ASN A 98 -1.56 10.78 -20.82
C ASN A 98 -1.40 9.27 -20.67
N GLY A 99 -2.51 8.51 -20.62
CA GLY A 99 -2.49 7.06 -20.47
C GLY A 99 -2.08 6.55 -19.08
N ARG A 100 -1.83 7.41 -18.07
CA ARG A 100 -1.26 6.95 -16.79
C ARG A 100 -2.35 6.57 -15.78
N ILE A 101 -2.33 5.31 -15.36
CA ILE A 101 -3.19 4.77 -14.30
C ILE A 101 -2.31 4.31 -13.14
N GLY A 102 -2.69 4.71 -11.93
CA GLY A 102 -2.06 4.25 -10.70
C GLY A 102 -2.80 3.06 -10.11
N HIS A 103 -2.08 2.19 -9.41
CA HIS A 103 -2.68 1.13 -8.62
C HIS A 103 -2.05 1.09 -7.23
N VAL A 104 -2.87 1.02 -6.19
CA VAL A 104 -2.39 0.80 -4.83
C VAL A 104 -2.55 -0.67 -4.46
N ILE A 105 -1.46 -1.28 -4.01
CA ILE A 105 -1.42 -2.66 -3.57
C ILE A 105 -0.77 -2.79 -2.20
N GLY A 106 -1.17 -3.83 -1.48
CA GLY A 106 -0.42 -4.31 -0.33
C GLY A 106 -0.36 -3.36 0.86
N VAL A 107 -1.35 -2.48 1.05
CA VAL A 107 -1.40 -1.62 2.23
C VAL A 107 -1.70 -2.48 3.45
N VAL A 108 -0.74 -2.56 4.36
CA VAL A 108 -0.83 -3.37 5.57
C VAL A 108 -0.22 -2.64 6.75
N THR A 109 -0.78 -2.85 7.93
CA THR A 109 -0.24 -2.37 9.20
C THR A 109 -0.18 -3.53 10.16
N ASP A 110 1.00 -3.72 10.75
CA ASP A 110 1.27 -4.68 11.80
C ASP A 110 0.23 -4.52 12.93
N PRO A 111 -0.43 -5.59 13.40
CA PRO A 111 -1.42 -5.55 14.46
C PRO A 111 -1.00 -4.72 15.68
N ALA A 112 0.27 -4.80 16.10
CA ALA A 112 0.79 -4.08 17.26
C ALA A 112 0.81 -2.54 17.05
N HIS A 113 0.76 -2.09 15.79
CA HIS A 113 0.87 -0.70 15.38
C HIS A 113 -0.44 -0.13 14.79
N ARG A 114 -1.54 -0.90 14.81
CA ARG A 114 -2.84 -0.45 14.26
C ARG A 114 -3.43 0.71 15.06
N ARG A 115 -4.38 1.42 14.42
CA ARG A 115 -5.11 2.57 14.98
C ARG A 115 -4.23 3.78 15.34
N ARG A 116 -3.01 3.84 14.80
CA ARG A 116 -2.08 4.97 14.94
C ARG A 116 -2.00 5.87 13.69
N GLY A 117 -2.81 5.59 12.68
CA GLY A 117 -2.89 6.39 11.44
C GLY A 117 -1.85 6.05 10.37
N HIS A 118 -1.11 4.94 10.49
CA HIS A 118 -0.04 4.57 9.55
C HIS A 118 -0.53 4.31 8.11
N SER A 119 -1.59 3.51 7.93
CA SER A 119 -2.18 3.28 6.60
C SER A 119 -2.64 4.58 5.93
N ARG A 120 -3.23 5.51 6.71
CA ARG A 120 -3.65 6.82 6.20
C ARG A 120 -2.46 7.63 5.71
N ALA A 121 -1.39 7.72 6.51
CA ALA A 121 -0.19 8.44 6.14
C ALA A 121 0.49 7.85 4.88
N ILE A 122 0.55 6.52 4.77
CA ILE A 122 1.06 5.84 3.58
C ILE A 122 0.21 6.17 2.35
N MET A 123 -1.12 6.10 2.47
CA MET A 123 -2.03 6.41 1.36
C MET A 123 -1.91 7.87 0.90
N GLU A 124 -1.85 8.82 1.84
CA GLU A 124 -1.65 10.23 1.53
C GLU A 124 -0.33 10.44 0.76
N GLY A 125 0.77 9.81 1.22
CA GLY A 125 2.05 9.85 0.50
C GLY A 125 2.03 9.22 -0.89
N LEU A 126 1.31 8.11 -1.08
CA LEU A 126 1.14 7.50 -2.41
C LEU A 126 0.30 8.37 -3.33
N LEU A 127 -0.79 8.96 -2.83
CA LEU A 127 -1.65 9.86 -3.60
C LEU A 127 -0.92 11.14 -4.01
N ASP A 128 -0.05 11.67 -3.15
CA ASP A 128 0.82 12.80 -3.48
C ASP A 128 1.80 12.43 -4.60
N TRP A 129 2.47 11.27 -4.48
CA TRP A 129 3.36 10.77 -5.53
C TRP A 129 2.64 10.52 -6.88
N PHE A 130 1.42 9.99 -6.86
CA PHE A 130 0.61 9.83 -8.07
C PHE A 130 0.28 11.18 -8.72
N ARG A 131 -0.04 12.20 -7.91
CA ARG A 131 -0.30 13.55 -8.40
C ARG A 131 0.93 14.17 -9.05
N GLU A 132 2.10 14.04 -8.43
CA GLU A 132 3.39 14.48 -8.98
C GLU A 132 3.70 13.82 -10.33
N ARG A 133 3.24 12.59 -10.52
CA ARG A 133 3.42 11.80 -11.76
C ARG A 133 2.28 11.98 -12.77
N GLU A 134 1.39 12.93 -12.53
CA GLU A 134 0.23 13.25 -13.36
C GLU A 134 -0.68 12.03 -13.61
N VAL A 135 -0.75 11.10 -12.66
CA VAL A 135 -1.65 9.96 -12.77
C VAL A 135 -3.10 10.45 -12.76
N ALA A 136 -3.85 10.05 -13.79
CA ALA A 136 -5.21 10.55 -13.98
C ALA A 136 -6.25 9.85 -13.08
N ARG A 137 -5.93 8.62 -12.65
CA ARG A 137 -6.82 7.76 -11.87
C ARG A 137 -6.00 6.74 -11.09
N VAL A 138 -6.44 6.43 -9.87
CA VAL A 138 -5.82 5.42 -9.01
C VAL A 138 -6.86 4.37 -8.64
N ASP A 139 -6.55 3.11 -8.90
CA ASP A 139 -7.41 1.97 -8.56
C ASP A 139 -6.83 1.17 -7.38
N LEU A 140 -7.69 0.47 -6.64
CA LEU A 140 -7.29 -0.48 -5.60
C LEU A 140 -8.36 -1.54 -5.40
N TYR A 141 -7.97 -2.65 -4.76
CA TYR A 141 -8.90 -3.65 -4.23
C TYR A 141 -8.88 -3.59 -2.71
N ALA A 142 -10.01 -3.20 -2.12
CA ALA A 142 -10.13 -3.03 -0.69
C ALA A 142 -10.46 -4.37 0.01
N SER A 143 -9.81 -4.64 1.14
CA SER A 143 -10.35 -5.59 2.12
C SER A 143 -11.50 -4.92 2.88
N HIS A 144 -12.42 -5.71 3.44
CA HIS A 144 -13.53 -5.17 4.25
C HIS A 144 -13.04 -4.27 5.39
N ALA A 145 -11.90 -4.59 6.01
CA ALA A 145 -11.33 -3.80 7.09
C ALA A 145 -10.67 -2.50 6.60
N GLY A 146 -10.16 -2.47 5.37
CA GLY A 146 -9.50 -1.30 4.78
C GLY A 146 -10.46 -0.33 4.08
N GLU A 147 -11.59 -0.82 3.59
CA GLU A 147 -12.56 -0.04 2.80
C GLU A 147 -12.94 1.32 3.45
N PRO A 148 -13.30 1.42 4.75
CA PRO A 148 -13.71 2.68 5.34
C PRO A 148 -12.66 3.79 5.19
N LEU A 149 -11.37 3.45 5.32
CA LEU A 149 -10.28 4.40 5.14
C LEU A 149 -10.23 4.92 3.69
N TYR A 150 -10.39 4.04 2.71
CA TYR A 150 -10.34 4.45 1.30
C TYR A 150 -11.52 5.36 0.94
N ARG A 151 -12.71 5.08 1.47
CA ARG A 151 -13.88 5.96 1.32
C ARG A 151 -13.64 7.34 1.93
N GLU A 152 -13.04 7.41 3.13
CA GLU A 152 -12.65 8.68 3.77
C GLU A 152 -11.60 9.47 2.94
N LEU A 153 -10.80 8.78 2.13
CA LEU A 153 -9.83 9.38 1.22
C LEU A 153 -10.43 9.73 -0.16
N GLY A 154 -11.73 9.51 -0.36
CA GLY A 154 -12.44 9.87 -1.58
C GLY A 154 -12.48 8.79 -2.66
N PHE A 155 -12.04 7.55 -2.36
CA PHE A 155 -12.26 6.43 -3.28
C PHE A 155 -13.75 6.09 -3.34
N VAL A 156 -14.20 5.77 -4.55
CA VAL A 156 -15.57 5.36 -4.87
C VAL A 156 -15.55 4.04 -5.62
N ASP A 157 -16.71 3.38 -5.72
CA ASP A 157 -16.81 2.15 -6.50
C ASP A 157 -16.51 2.40 -7.98
N HIS A 158 -15.97 1.38 -8.64
CA HIS A 158 -15.91 1.39 -10.10
C HIS A 158 -17.34 1.47 -10.66
N PRO A 159 -17.65 2.42 -11.55
CA PRO A 159 -19.02 2.57 -12.08
C PRO A 159 -19.42 1.37 -12.95
N ASP A 160 -18.46 0.76 -13.64
CA ASP A 160 -18.65 -0.45 -14.43
C ASP A 160 -18.30 -1.74 -13.65
N PRO A 161 -18.84 -2.91 -14.04
CA PRO A 161 -18.47 -4.19 -13.44
C PRO A 161 -16.98 -4.51 -13.56
N SER A 162 -16.38 -4.99 -12.47
CA SER A 162 -15.02 -5.55 -12.47
C SER A 162 -15.09 -7.06 -12.65
N LEU A 163 -14.50 -7.59 -13.71
CA LEU A 163 -14.46 -9.01 -14.05
C LEU A 163 -13.01 -9.50 -14.12
N TYR A 164 -12.75 -10.74 -13.70
CA TYR A 164 -11.45 -11.39 -13.85
C TYR A 164 -11.62 -12.80 -14.42
N TRP A 165 -10.62 -13.27 -15.16
CA TRP A 165 -10.56 -14.64 -15.67
C TRP A 165 -9.34 -15.33 -15.09
N ARG A 166 -9.52 -16.57 -14.62
CA ARG A 166 -8.44 -17.46 -14.18
C ARG A 166 -8.46 -18.70 -15.08
N PRO A 167 -7.41 -18.92 -15.89
CA PRO A 167 -7.30 -20.14 -16.69
C PRO A 167 -7.07 -21.38 -15.82
#